data_AF-A0A060X9S0-F1
#
_entry.id   AF-A0A060X9S0-F1
#
_cell.length_a   1.000
_cell.length_b   1.000
_cell.length_c   1.000
_cell.angle_alpha   90.00
_cell.angle_beta   90.00
_cell.angle_gamma   90.00
#
_symmetry.space_group_name_H-M   'P 1'
#
loop_
_entity.id
_entity.type
_entity.pdbx_description
1 polymer ?
#
loop_
_entity_poly.entity_id
_entity_poly.type
_entity_poly.pdbx_seq_one_letter_code
_entity_poly.pdbx_strand_id
1 'polypeptide(L)'
;MITTFLLFTSSPAYSRPPSEDQGYRLISEQVSHHPPVSAFHAESLVGDFVFHGSIYPKLKFWGKSVEAEPKGTITLELLKHGEVYTWTNPFCCVHNVILGKLWIEQYGTVEILNHSTGDKCVLNFKPCGMFGKELHRVEGYIQDKSKKKLCVIYGKWTECMWSVDPQTYESNKKAEKKADSKKQKSPVSGHLTTWSK
;
A
#
# COMPACT_ATOMS: atom_id res chain seq x y z
N MET A 1 -5.94 -10.86 -4.48
CA MET A 1 -6.21 -10.23 -3.17
C MET A 1 -6.50 -8.72 -3.28
N ILE A 2 -7.15 -8.27 -4.37
CA ILE A 2 -7.69 -6.90 -4.55
C ILE A 2 -9.09 -7.02 -5.15
N THR A 3 -9.85 -7.99 -4.64
CA THR A 3 -11.26 -8.22 -5.04
C THR A 3 -12.22 -7.73 -3.96
N THR A 4 -11.69 -7.26 -2.82
CA THR A 4 -12.51 -6.85 -1.67
C THR A 4 -12.76 -5.34 -1.59
N PHE A 5 -12.02 -4.51 -2.35
CA PHE A 5 -12.18 -3.04 -2.28
C PHE A 5 -13.10 -2.42 -3.36
N LEU A 6 -13.69 -3.22 -4.25
CA LEU A 6 -14.56 -2.71 -5.33
C LEU A 6 -15.87 -3.51 -5.53
N LEU A 7 -16.24 -4.40 -4.60
CA LEU A 7 -17.51 -5.13 -4.64
C LEU A 7 -18.28 -4.99 -3.32
N PHE A 8 -18.69 -3.77 -2.98
CA PHE A 8 -19.80 -3.55 -2.04
C PHE A 8 -20.76 -2.46 -2.53
N THR A 9 -20.94 -2.35 -3.86
CA THR A 9 -22.04 -1.57 -4.44
C THR A 9 -22.76 -2.42 -5.48
N SER A 10 -23.66 -3.29 -5.02
CA SER A 10 -24.87 -3.70 -5.77
C SER A 10 -25.66 -4.78 -5.00
N SER A 11 -26.44 -4.36 -4.02
CA SER A 11 -27.84 -4.81 -3.82
C SER A 11 -28.31 -4.44 -2.40
N PRO A 12 -29.58 -4.01 -2.25
CA PRO A 12 -30.16 -3.87 -0.93
C PRO A 12 -30.31 -5.26 -0.32
N ALA A 13 -29.84 -5.43 0.92
CA ALA A 13 -30.03 -6.63 1.72
C ALA A 13 -29.49 -7.95 1.11
N TYR A 14 -28.18 -8.17 1.18
CA TYR A 14 -27.66 -9.53 1.34
C TYR A 14 -26.43 -9.51 2.25
N SER A 15 -26.69 -9.67 3.55
CA SER A 15 -25.69 -10.11 4.51
C SER A 15 -25.12 -11.44 3.99
N ARG A 16 -23.87 -11.44 3.52
CA ARG A 16 -23.11 -12.71 3.47
C ARG A 16 -23.17 -13.31 4.89
N PRO A 17 -23.33 -14.64 5.03
CA PRO A 17 -23.20 -15.27 6.33
C PRO A 17 -21.85 -14.84 6.94
N PRO A 18 -21.79 -14.60 8.26
CA PRO A 18 -20.58 -14.10 8.90
C PRO A 18 -19.43 -15.03 8.55
N SER A 19 -18.27 -14.46 8.30
CA SER A 19 -17.01 -15.17 8.13
C SER A 19 -16.57 -15.84 9.43
N GLU A 20 -17.39 -16.75 9.98
CA GLU A 20 -17.04 -17.57 11.15
C GLU A 20 -15.72 -18.32 10.88
N ASP A 21 -15.54 -18.79 9.65
CA ASP A 21 -14.29 -19.40 9.16
C ASP A 21 -13.06 -18.48 9.26
N GLN A 22 -13.24 -17.15 9.32
CA GLN A 22 -12.15 -16.17 9.43
C GLN A 22 -12.05 -15.51 10.81
N GLY A 23 -12.93 -15.85 11.76
CA GLY A 23 -12.84 -15.38 13.15
C GLY A 23 -13.25 -13.93 13.40
N TYR A 24 -14.00 -13.30 12.49
CA TYR A 24 -14.54 -11.95 12.68
C TYR A 24 -15.93 -11.76 12.04
N ARG A 25 -16.66 -10.74 12.49
CA ARG A 25 -17.90 -10.23 11.87
C ARG A 25 -17.67 -8.82 11.35
N LEU A 26 -18.34 -8.44 10.27
CA LEU A 26 -18.25 -7.11 9.66
C LEU A 26 -19.64 -6.62 9.26
N ILE A 27 -19.92 -5.35 9.54
CA ILE A 27 -21.05 -4.59 9.00
C ILE A 27 -20.51 -3.40 8.20
N SER A 28 -21.21 -3.03 7.13
CA SER A 28 -20.93 -1.82 6.36
C SER A 28 -22.23 -1.19 5.87
N GLU A 29 -22.21 0.13 5.73
CA GLU A 29 -23.37 0.92 5.30
C GLU A 29 -22.93 2.12 4.46
N GLN A 30 -23.69 2.43 3.41
CA GLN A 30 -23.56 3.69 2.69
C GLN A 30 -24.34 4.78 3.44
N VAL A 31 -23.62 5.55 4.26
CA VAL A 31 -24.22 6.52 5.20
C VAL A 31 -24.46 7.91 4.60
N SER A 32 -23.91 8.18 3.42
CA SER A 32 -24.13 9.45 2.71
C SER A 32 -23.99 9.28 1.20
N HIS A 33 -24.76 10.07 0.44
CA HIS A 33 -24.70 10.14 -1.02
C HIS A 33 -23.97 11.38 -1.54
N HIS A 34 -24.02 12.51 -0.81
CA HIS A 34 -23.41 13.78 -1.20
C HIS A 34 -22.67 14.43 -0.03
N PRO A 35 -21.35 14.16 0.15
CA PRO A 35 -20.52 13.27 -0.66
C PRO A 35 -20.81 11.78 -0.40
N PRO A 36 -20.44 10.86 -1.32
CA PRO A 36 -20.61 9.42 -1.11
C PRO A 36 -19.69 8.93 0.01
N VAL A 37 -20.26 8.45 1.13
CA VAL A 37 -19.49 7.91 2.26
C VAL A 37 -19.98 6.51 2.56
N SER A 38 -19.04 5.57 2.70
CA SER A 38 -19.31 4.23 3.23
C SER A 38 -18.62 4.08 4.59
N ALA A 39 -19.37 3.70 5.61
CA ALA A 39 -18.85 3.34 6.93
C ALA A 39 -18.76 1.82 7.06
N PHE A 40 -17.81 1.33 7.85
CA PHE A 40 -17.68 -0.09 8.16
C PHE A 40 -17.18 -0.28 9.59
N HIS A 41 -17.57 -1.41 10.17
CA HIS A 41 -17.15 -1.83 11.50
C HIS A 41 -17.00 -3.35 11.52
N ALA A 42 -15.84 -3.82 11.97
CA ALA A 42 -15.53 -5.23 12.08
C ALA A 42 -15.00 -5.56 13.47
N GLU A 43 -15.37 -6.72 13.98
CA GLU A 43 -15.02 -7.19 15.32
C GLU A 43 -14.58 -8.64 15.26
N SER A 44 -13.49 -8.96 15.94
CA SER A 44 -13.07 -10.34 16.17
C SER A 44 -14.13 -11.09 16.99
N LEU A 45 -14.45 -12.33 16.60
CA LEU A 45 -15.38 -13.20 17.33
C LEU A 45 -14.84 -13.60 18.71
N VAL A 46 -13.51 -13.56 18.90
CA VAL A 46 -12.84 -13.89 20.16
C VAL A 46 -12.42 -12.65 20.96
N GLY A 47 -12.77 -11.45 20.49
CA GLY A 47 -12.47 -10.20 21.20
C GLY A 47 -11.01 -9.73 21.10
N ASP A 48 -10.30 -10.10 20.03
CA ASP A 48 -8.89 -9.70 19.85
C ASP A 48 -8.71 -8.30 19.25
N PHE A 49 -9.62 -7.91 18.35
CA PHE A 49 -9.53 -6.64 17.66
C PHE A 49 -10.89 -6.04 17.31
N VAL A 50 -10.90 -4.71 17.14
CA VAL A 50 -11.95 -3.94 16.47
C VAL A 50 -11.32 -3.16 15.32
N PHE A 51 -11.93 -3.20 14.15
CA PHE A 51 -11.43 -2.55 12.94
C PHE A 51 -12.56 -1.75 12.27
N HIS A 52 -12.43 -0.43 12.20
CA HIS A 52 -13.51 0.43 11.72
C HIS A 52 -13.00 1.66 10.99
N GLY A 53 -13.91 2.33 10.32
CA GLY A 53 -13.64 3.58 9.64
C GLY A 53 -14.74 3.98 8.69
N SER A 54 -14.49 5.06 7.96
CA SER A 54 -15.38 5.54 6.90
C SER A 54 -14.55 6.01 5.73
N ILE A 55 -15.01 5.77 4.50
CA ILE A 55 -14.30 6.14 3.28
C ILE A 55 -15.22 6.98 2.39
N TYR A 56 -14.71 8.15 2.00
CA TYR A 56 -15.20 8.98 0.91
C TYR A 56 -14.19 8.94 -0.25
N PRO A 57 -14.48 8.22 -1.35
CA PRO A 57 -13.61 8.21 -2.51
C PRO A 57 -13.81 9.48 -3.35
N LYS A 58 -12.89 10.44 -3.23
CA LYS A 58 -12.89 11.63 -4.10
C LYS A 58 -12.25 11.26 -5.43
N LEU A 59 -13.04 11.29 -6.51
CA LEU A 59 -12.58 10.89 -7.85
C LEU A 59 -12.08 12.09 -8.66
N LYS A 60 -11.00 11.89 -9.43
CA LYS A 60 -10.51 12.80 -10.47
C LYS A 60 -10.26 12.03 -11.75
N PHE A 61 -10.78 12.55 -12.85
CA PHE A 61 -10.57 11.98 -14.18
C PHE A 61 -9.41 12.67 -14.88
N TRP A 62 -8.43 11.88 -15.32
CA TRP A 62 -7.20 12.34 -15.98
C TRP A 62 -7.13 11.86 -17.43
N GLY A 63 -8.26 11.88 -18.13
CA GLY A 63 -8.37 11.48 -19.54
C GLY A 63 -8.38 9.97 -19.75
N LYS A 64 -7.26 9.28 -19.54
CA LYS A 64 -7.19 7.80 -19.67
C LYS A 64 -7.23 7.07 -18.34
N SER A 65 -7.25 7.80 -17.23
CA SER A 65 -7.16 7.24 -15.89
C SER A 65 -8.15 7.93 -14.94
N VAL A 66 -8.56 7.20 -13.91
CA VAL A 66 -9.36 7.72 -12.78
C VAL A 66 -8.53 7.57 -11.51
N GLU A 67 -8.20 8.69 -10.89
CA GLU A 67 -7.59 8.74 -9.56
C GLU A 67 -8.69 8.80 -8.50
N ALA A 68 -8.64 7.89 -7.54
CA ALA A 68 -9.45 7.87 -6.34
C ALA A 68 -8.57 8.23 -5.15
N GLU A 69 -8.94 9.30 -4.46
CA GLU A 69 -8.40 9.67 -3.15
C GLU A 69 -9.35 9.14 -2.07
N PRO A 70 -8.98 8.07 -1.35
CA PRO A 70 -9.82 7.54 -0.27
C PRO A 70 -9.70 8.44 0.96
N LYS A 71 -10.60 9.41 1.09
CA LYS A 71 -10.70 10.27 2.27
C LYS A 71 -11.31 9.48 3.42
N GLY A 72 -10.65 9.48 4.58
CA GLY A 72 -11.17 8.79 5.74
C GLY A 72 -10.06 8.19 6.59
N THR A 73 -10.30 8.18 7.90
CA THR A 73 -9.41 7.53 8.85
C THR A 73 -9.85 6.08 9.01
N ILE A 74 -8.87 5.19 8.96
CA ILE A 74 -9.02 3.78 9.30
C ILE A 74 -8.46 3.60 10.71
N THR A 75 -9.17 2.85 11.54
CA THR A 75 -8.82 2.58 12.93
C THR A 75 -8.75 1.09 13.18
N LEU A 76 -7.68 0.63 13.82
CA LEU A 76 -7.52 -0.72 14.33
C LEU A 76 -7.25 -0.64 15.83
N GLU A 77 -8.04 -1.34 16.62
CA GLU A 77 -7.88 -1.46 18.07
C GLU A 77 -7.46 -2.90 18.37
N LEU A 78 -6.29 -3.08 18.99
CA LEU A 78 -5.83 -4.38 19.50
C LEU A 78 -6.16 -4.46 20.99
N LEU A 79 -7.29 -5.09 21.30
CA LEU A 79 -7.93 -5.02 22.62
C LEU A 79 -7.06 -5.63 23.73
N LYS A 80 -6.39 -6.75 23.43
CA LYS A 80 -5.47 -7.42 24.37
C LYS A 80 -4.28 -6.55 24.79
N HIS A 81 -3.86 -5.63 23.93
CA HIS A 81 -2.71 -4.76 24.16
C HIS A 81 -3.11 -3.35 24.60
N GLY A 82 -4.40 -3.00 24.53
CA GLY A 82 -4.86 -1.63 24.75
C GLY A 82 -4.26 -0.65 23.74
N GLU A 83 -4.05 -1.11 22.50
CA GLU A 83 -3.41 -0.32 21.45
C GLU A 83 -4.40 0.14 20.39
N VAL A 84 -4.27 1.40 19.98
CA VAL A 84 -5.09 1.99 18.91
C VAL A 84 -4.17 2.48 17.80
N TYR A 85 -4.45 2.05 16.58
CA TYR A 85 -3.71 2.39 15.38
C TYR A 85 -4.60 3.16 14.42
N THR A 86 -4.10 4.25 13.84
CA THR A 86 -4.83 4.97 12.78
C THR A 86 -3.97 5.25 11.57
N TRP A 87 -4.57 5.22 10.39
CA TRP A 87 -3.96 5.64 9.13
C TRP A 87 -5.00 6.11 8.11
N THR A 88 -4.52 6.66 7.00
CA THR A 88 -5.30 6.91 5.78
C THR A 88 -4.77 6.03 4.66
N ASN A 89 -5.64 5.58 3.76
CA ASN A 89 -5.23 4.74 2.63
C ASN A 89 -4.45 5.54 1.56
N PRO A 90 -3.59 4.87 0.75
CA PRO A 90 -2.90 5.53 -0.36
C PRO A 90 -3.87 5.92 -1.46
N PHE A 91 -3.44 6.81 -2.36
CA PHE A 91 -4.17 7.08 -3.59
C PHE A 91 -4.24 5.81 -4.44
N CYS A 92 -5.34 5.63 -5.16
CA CYS A 92 -5.53 4.55 -6.11
C CYS A 92 -5.81 5.15 -7.48
N CYS A 93 -5.06 4.76 -8.52
CA CYS A 93 -5.30 5.18 -9.88
C CYS A 93 -5.60 3.97 -10.76
N VAL A 94 -6.75 4.01 -11.42
CA VAL A 94 -7.15 3.01 -12.42
C VAL A 94 -6.81 3.58 -13.79
N HIS A 95 -5.92 2.91 -14.50
CA HIS A 95 -5.44 3.34 -15.81
C HIS A 95 -6.16 2.60 -16.94
N ASN A 96 -6.12 3.20 -18.13
CA ASN A 96 -6.74 2.71 -19.37
C ASN A 96 -8.27 2.52 -19.27
N VAL A 97 -8.97 3.43 -18.58
CA VAL A 97 -10.42 3.32 -18.36
C VAL A 97 -11.27 3.46 -19.63
N ILE A 98 -10.70 3.94 -20.73
CA ILE A 98 -11.37 4.08 -22.04
C ILE A 98 -10.99 2.94 -22.99
N LEU A 99 -9.69 2.67 -23.14
CA LEU A 99 -9.18 1.71 -24.13
C LEU A 99 -7.85 1.09 -23.65
N GLY A 100 -7.71 -0.22 -23.85
CA GLY A 100 -6.54 -1.00 -23.45
C GLY A 100 -6.81 -1.87 -22.21
N LYS A 101 -5.77 -2.53 -21.71
CA LYS A 101 -5.87 -3.36 -20.51
C LYS A 101 -5.90 -2.48 -19.27
N LEU A 102 -6.97 -2.59 -18.47
CA LEU A 102 -7.06 -1.95 -17.16
C LEU A 102 -5.94 -2.43 -16.24
N TRP A 103 -5.32 -1.49 -15.52
CA TRP A 103 -4.39 -1.80 -14.45
C TRP A 103 -4.50 -0.76 -13.34
N ILE A 104 -4.12 -1.18 -12.13
CA ILE A 104 -4.27 -0.38 -10.92
C ILE A 104 -2.90 -0.02 -10.40
N GLU A 105 -2.77 1.23 -9.98
CA GLU A 105 -1.62 1.76 -9.29
C GLU A 105 -2.05 2.27 -7.92
N GLN A 106 -1.25 2.03 -6.90
CA GLN A 106 -1.39 2.72 -5.62
C GLN A 106 -0.11 3.50 -5.34
N TYR A 107 -0.26 4.75 -4.88
CA TYR A 107 0.86 5.63 -4.56
C TYR A 107 0.54 6.60 -3.42
N GLY A 108 1.59 7.23 -2.90
CA GLY A 108 1.51 8.18 -1.80
C GLY A 108 2.13 7.63 -0.51
N THR A 109 2.10 8.45 0.52
CA THR A 109 2.65 8.09 1.84
C THR A 109 1.52 7.73 2.78
N VAL A 110 1.62 6.55 3.39
CA VAL A 110 0.75 6.08 4.46
C VAL A 110 1.52 6.18 5.76
N GLU A 111 0.95 6.85 6.75
CA GLU A 111 1.47 6.87 8.12
C GLU A 111 0.50 6.12 9.03
N ILE A 112 0.99 5.04 9.66
CA ILE A 112 0.26 4.27 10.65
C ILE A 112 0.81 4.67 12.02
N LEU A 113 -0.02 5.31 12.83
CA LEU A 113 0.34 5.78 14.17
C LEU A 113 -0.25 4.85 15.23
N ASN A 114 0.58 4.30 16.11
CA ASN A 114 0.15 3.69 17.37
C ASN A 114 -0.03 4.80 18.41
N HIS A 115 -1.26 5.08 18.82
CA HIS A 115 -1.58 6.13 19.80
C HIS A 115 -1.17 5.77 21.22
N SER A 116 -0.98 4.48 21.52
CA SER A 116 -0.64 4.00 22.86
C SER A 116 0.85 4.07 23.13
N THR A 117 1.71 3.76 22.14
CA THR A 117 3.18 3.78 22.30
C THR A 117 3.84 5.01 21.68
N GLY A 118 3.19 5.64 20.70
CA GLY A 118 3.77 6.68 19.85
C GLY A 118 4.65 6.13 18.72
N ASP A 119 4.70 4.82 18.53
CA ASP A 119 5.38 4.21 17.38
C ASP A 119 4.67 4.58 16.08
N LYS A 120 5.45 4.77 15.02
CA LYS A 120 4.95 5.17 13.71
C LYS A 120 5.56 4.33 12.60
N CYS A 121 4.72 3.74 11.77
CA CYS A 121 5.12 3.13 10.51
C CYS A 121 4.85 4.12 9.36
N VAL A 122 5.88 4.40 8.56
CA VAL A 122 5.77 5.26 7.37
C VAL A 122 6.02 4.40 6.15
N LEU A 123 5.02 4.24 5.28
CA LEU A 123 5.08 3.47 4.04
C LEU A 123 4.94 4.40 2.83
N ASN A 124 5.87 4.35 1.89
CA ASN A 124 5.81 5.10 0.65
C ASN A 124 5.48 4.15 -0.49
N PHE A 125 4.25 4.23 -0.99
CA PHE A 125 3.81 3.58 -2.21
C PHE A 125 4.37 4.38 -3.38
N LYS A 126 5.32 3.80 -4.10
CA LYS A 126 6.01 4.47 -5.19
C LYS A 126 5.10 4.54 -6.41
N PRO A 127 4.98 5.71 -7.06
CA PRO A 127 4.40 5.74 -8.38
C PRO A 127 5.28 4.91 -9.32
N CYS A 128 4.67 4.29 -10.33
CA CYS A 128 5.21 3.43 -11.37
C CYS A 128 6.52 3.98 -11.98
N GLY A 129 6.61 5.32 -12.07
CA GLY A 129 7.79 6.02 -12.55
C GLY A 129 8.05 5.79 -14.04
N MET A 130 9.19 6.28 -14.52
CA MET A 130 9.58 6.07 -15.91
C MET A 130 9.87 4.59 -16.17
N PHE A 131 9.32 4.05 -17.26
CA PHE A 131 9.47 2.65 -17.68
C PHE A 131 8.96 1.59 -16.69
N GLY A 132 8.14 1.97 -15.70
CA GLY A 132 7.51 1.04 -14.78
C GLY A 132 8.43 0.34 -13.78
N LYS A 133 9.65 0.85 -13.57
CA LYS A 133 10.62 0.25 -12.64
C LYS A 133 10.14 0.18 -11.20
N GLU A 134 9.31 1.13 -10.80
CA GLU A 134 8.84 1.29 -9.42
C GLU A 134 7.41 0.75 -9.25
N LEU A 135 6.85 0.11 -10.28
CA LEU A 135 5.47 -0.37 -10.28
C LEU A 135 5.21 -1.28 -9.07
N HIS A 136 4.22 -0.86 -8.28
CA HIS A 136 3.76 -1.48 -7.04
C HIS A 136 4.76 -1.52 -5.89
N ARG A 137 5.92 -0.87 -6.02
CA ARG A 137 6.93 -0.88 -4.96
C ARG A 137 6.44 -0.08 -3.76
N VAL A 138 6.69 -0.62 -2.58
CA VAL A 138 6.49 0.06 -1.30
C VAL A 138 7.81 0.07 -0.56
N GLU A 139 8.19 1.21 0.01
CA GLU A 139 9.35 1.35 0.88
C GLU A 139 9.05 2.24 2.06
N GLY A 140 9.51 1.84 3.24
CA GLY A 140 9.13 2.47 4.48
C GLY A 140 9.98 2.03 5.66
N TYR A 141 9.54 2.43 6.85
CA TYR A 141 10.21 2.07 8.09
C TYR A 141 9.23 2.21 9.26
N ILE A 142 9.51 1.46 10.33
CA ILE A 142 8.90 1.69 11.64
C ILE A 142 9.89 2.49 12.48
N GLN A 143 9.40 3.48 13.20
CA GLN A 143 10.17 4.25 14.17
C GLN A 143 9.45 4.32 15.51
N ASP A 144 10.21 4.45 16.59
CA ASP A 144 9.65 4.72 17.91
C ASP A 144 9.25 6.19 18.09
N LYS A 145 8.66 6.51 19.25
CA LYS A 145 8.31 7.89 19.64
C LYS A 145 9.50 8.86 19.65
N SER A 146 10.72 8.35 19.79
CA SER A 146 11.96 9.14 19.76
C SER A 146 12.51 9.30 18.33
N LYS A 147 11.75 8.85 17.32
CA LYS A 147 12.11 8.84 15.89
C LYS A 147 13.30 7.93 15.56
N LYS A 148 13.64 6.99 16.45
CA LYS A 148 14.64 5.97 16.15
C LYS A 148 14.02 4.92 15.24
N LYS A 149 14.62 4.68 14.08
CA LYS A 149 14.18 3.61 13.16
C LYS A 149 14.42 2.25 13.79
N LEU A 150 13.37 1.44 13.88
CA LEU A 150 13.37 0.09 14.42
C LEU A 150 13.55 -0.95 13.31
N CYS A 151 12.87 -0.77 12.18
CA CYS A 151 13.04 -1.63 11.01
C CYS A 151 12.75 -0.86 9.71
N VAL A 152 13.26 -1.39 8.61
CA VAL A 152 12.89 -0.98 7.26
C VAL A 152 11.88 -1.97 6.72
N ILE A 153 10.83 -1.46 6.06
CA ILE A 153 9.82 -2.25 5.35
C ILE A 153 9.99 -1.98 3.86
N TYR A 154 10.02 -3.01 3.04
CA TYR A 154 10.14 -2.87 1.60
C TYR A 154 9.45 -4.01 0.87
N GLY A 155 9.12 -3.81 -0.40
CA GLY A 155 8.62 -4.87 -1.27
C GLY A 155 7.67 -4.37 -2.34
N LYS A 156 6.73 -5.20 -2.75
CA LYS A 156 5.65 -4.84 -3.65
C LYS A 156 4.30 -5.24 -3.06
N TRP A 157 3.36 -4.31 -3.01
CA TRP A 157 2.06 -4.55 -2.38
C TRP A 157 1.20 -5.59 -3.11
N THR A 158 1.51 -5.91 -4.37
CA THR A 158 0.86 -6.98 -5.14
C THR A 158 1.52 -8.34 -5.01
N GLU A 159 2.73 -8.41 -4.43
CA GLU A 159 3.50 -9.64 -4.27
C GLU A 159 3.73 -9.87 -2.78
N CYS A 160 4.82 -9.36 -2.23
CA CYS A 160 5.20 -9.54 -0.84
C CYS A 160 5.90 -8.30 -0.27
N MET A 161 5.82 -8.22 1.05
CA MET A 161 6.44 -7.19 1.87
C MET A 161 7.40 -7.87 2.85
N TRP A 162 8.58 -7.28 3.03
CA TRP A 162 9.62 -7.76 3.92
C TRP A 162 9.97 -6.70 4.96
N SER A 163 10.52 -7.15 6.07
CA SER A 163 11.13 -6.29 7.08
C SER A 163 12.58 -6.70 7.31
N VAL A 164 13.44 -5.73 7.55
CA VAL A 164 14.87 -5.92 7.78
C VAL A 164 15.40 -4.86 8.74
N ASP A 165 16.48 -5.20 9.46
CA ASP A 165 17.21 -4.23 10.27
C ASP A 165 17.70 -3.03 9.42
N PRO A 166 17.62 -1.79 9.92
CA PRO A 166 18.03 -0.61 9.15
C PRO A 166 19.50 -0.62 8.71
N GLN A 167 20.42 -1.15 9.52
CA GLN A 167 21.85 -1.19 9.19
C GLN A 167 22.13 -2.19 8.06
N THR A 168 21.47 -3.34 8.11
CA THR A 168 21.55 -4.35 7.05
C THR A 168 21.02 -3.80 5.73
N TYR A 169 19.87 -3.12 5.75
CA TYR A 169 19.29 -2.51 4.55
C TYR A 169 20.22 -1.48 3.89
N GLU A 170 20.78 -0.56 4.68
CA GLU A 170 21.70 0.47 4.17
C GLU A 170 22.99 -0.13 3.59
N SER A 171 23.51 -1.20 4.21
CA SER A 171 24.69 -1.91 3.74
C SER A 171 24.44 -2.57 2.38
N ASN A 172 23.30 -3.25 2.23
CA ASN A 172 22.89 -3.90 0.97
C ASN A 172 22.68 -2.87 -0.14
N LYS A 173 21.98 -1.77 0.15
CA LYS A 173 21.72 -0.69 -0.81
C LYS A 173 23.01 -0.02 -1.31
N LYS A 174 24.01 0.13 -0.43
CA LYS A 174 25.34 0.64 -0.82
C LYS A 174 26.10 -0.35 -1.71
N ALA A 175 26.00 -1.65 -1.42
CA ALA A 175 26.63 -2.70 -2.22
C ALA A 175 26.03 -2.75 -3.65
N GLU A 176 24.71 -2.68 -3.78
CA GLU A 176 24.01 -2.64 -5.07
C GLU A 176 24.45 -1.43 -5.91
N LYS A 177 24.46 -0.22 -5.33
CA LYS A 177 24.93 0.99 -6.03
C LYS A 177 26.38 0.87 -6.51
N LYS A 178 27.26 0.26 -5.71
CA LYS A 178 28.65 -0.01 -6.12
C LYS A 178 28.74 -1.01 -7.26
N ALA A 179 27.89 -2.05 -7.26
CA ALA A 179 27.84 -3.04 -8.32
C ALA A 179 27.37 -2.43 -9.65
N ASP A 180 26.31 -1.62 -9.63
CA ASP A 180 25.80 -0.92 -10.82
C ASP A 180 26.83 0.07 -11.37
N SER A 181 27.52 0.80 -10.50
CA SER A 181 28.59 1.72 -10.90
C SER A 181 29.78 1.00 -11.55
N LYS A 182 30.07 -0.25 -11.15
CA LYS A 182 31.11 -1.07 -11.80
C LYS A 182 30.68 -1.58 -13.16
N LYS A 183 29.42 -2.03 -13.32
CA LYS A 183 28.86 -2.45 -14.61
C LYS A 183 28.85 -1.34 -15.67
N GLN A 184 28.67 -0.09 -15.24
CA GLN A 184 28.74 1.06 -16.15
C GLN A 184 30.17 1.48 -16.53
N LYS A 185 31.19 1.08 -15.77
CA LYS A 185 32.60 1.47 -16.00
C LYS A 185 33.42 0.45 -16.79
N SER A 186 32.90 -0.75 -17.07
CA SER A 186 33.54 -1.70 -17.98
C SER A 186 33.32 -1.26 -19.43
N PRO A 187 34.37 -0.92 -20.21
CA PRO A 187 34.21 -0.53 -21.60
C PRO A 187 33.84 -1.74 -22.45
N VAL A 188 32.93 -1.55 -23.40
CA VAL A 188 32.77 -2.43 -24.56
C VAL A 188 34.04 -2.30 -25.39
N SER A 189 35.04 -3.15 -25.18
CA SER A 189 36.18 -3.24 -26.09
C SER A 189 35.75 -4.04 -27.32
N GLY A 190 35.66 -3.36 -28.46
CA GLY A 190 35.31 -3.96 -29.74
C GLY A 190 36.34 -4.98 -30.24
N HIS A 191 35.84 -5.90 -31.05
CA HIS A 191 36.60 -6.52 -32.13
C HIS A 191 35.84 -6.29 -33.43
N LEU A 192 36.06 -5.11 -34.02
CA LEU A 192 36.04 -4.96 -35.48
C LEU A 192 37.48 -5.21 -35.94
N THR A 193 37.78 -6.44 -36.32
CA THR A 193 38.96 -6.71 -37.15
C THR A 193 38.51 -6.73 -38.60
N THR A 194 38.78 -5.62 -39.27
CA THR A 194 38.91 -5.55 -40.73
C THR A 194 40.01 -6.50 -41.19
N TRP A 195 39.75 -7.28 -42.24
CA TRP A 195 40.81 -7.73 -43.15
C TRP A 195 40.33 -7.58 -44.58
N SER A 196 40.99 -6.68 -45.29
CA SER A 196 41.00 -6.58 -46.75
C SER A 196 41.81 -7.76 -47.32
N LYS A 197 41.26 -8.40 -48.34
CA LYS A 197 41.98 -8.82 -49.57
C LYS A 197 40.96 -9.12 -50.65
#